data_AF-A0A1F9CIM5-F1
#
_entry.id   AF-A0A1F9CIM5-F1
#
_cell.length_a   1.000
_cell.length_b   1.000
_cell.length_c   1.000
_cell.angle_alpha   90.00
_cell.angle_beta   90.00
_cell.angle_gamma   90.00
#
_symmetry.space_group_name_H-M   'P 1'
#
loop_
_entity.id
_entity.type
_entity.pdbx_description
1 polymer ?
#
loop_
_entity_poly.entity_id
_entity_poly.type
_entity_poly.pdbx_seq_one_letter_code
_entity_poly.pdbx_strand_id
1 'polypeptide(L)' 'MTGRALLTLVCGPGRETAALDLSAGRIVSASEEAWRFLAWRYYDKQAGRLRLLPAEHFGPLPTS' A
#
# COMPACT_ATOMS: atom_id res chain seq x y z
N MET A 1 -11.84 7.54 -24.61
CA MET A 1 -10.81 7.88 -23.60
C MET A 1 -11.12 7.12 -22.34
N THR A 2 -10.28 6.19 -21.94
CA THR A 2 -10.37 5.55 -20.62
C THR A 2 -9.41 6.28 -19.68
N GLY A 3 -9.95 7.05 -18.73
CA GLY A 3 -9.12 7.64 -17.68
C GLY A 3 -8.53 6.53 -16.83
N ARG A 4 -7.21 6.54 -16.59
CA ARG A 4 -6.54 5.61 -15.69
C ARG A 4 -6.12 6.37 -14.44
N ALA A 5 -6.52 5.88 -13.26
CA ALA A 5 -6.00 6.36 -12.00
C ALA A 5 -4.50 5.99 -11.92
N LEU A 6 -3.63 6.97 -12.11
CA LEU A 6 -2.18 6.81 -12.02
C LEU A 6 -1.66 6.99 -10.58
N LEU A 7 -2.46 7.65 -9.73
CA LEU A 7 -2.09 8.05 -8.39
C LEU A 7 -3.30 7.94 -7.47
N THR A 8 -3.18 7.14 -6.41
CA THR A 8 -4.09 7.22 -5.26
C THR A 8 -3.31 7.82 -4.09
N LEU A 9 -3.79 8.96 -3.59
CA LEU A 9 -3.37 9.53 -2.32
C LEU A 9 -4.21 8.92 -1.21
N VAL A 10 -3.58 8.16 -0.32
CA VAL A 10 -4.24 7.61 0.86
C VAL A 10 -3.89 8.48 2.05
N CYS A 11 -4.89 9.12 2.66
CA CYS A 11 -4.72 9.84 3.92
C CYS A 11 -5.01 8.89 5.09
N GLY A 12 -3.96 8.55 5.85
CA GLY A 12 -4.03 7.75 7.06
C GLY A 12 -4.26 8.61 8.32
N PRO A 13 -4.39 7.95 9.48
CA PRO A 13 -4.37 8.63 10.78
C PRO A 13 -3.14 9.54 10.91
N GLY A 14 -3.25 10.64 11.67
CA GLY A 14 -2.12 11.54 11.90
C GLY A 14 -1.70 12.42 10.72
N ARG A 15 -2.50 12.46 9.62
CA ARG A 15 -2.16 13.12 8.35
C ARG A 15 -1.05 12.41 7.56
N GLU A 16 -0.80 11.14 7.87
CA GLU A 16 0.08 10.32 7.05
C GLU A 16 -0.46 10.20 5.63
N THR A 17 0.42 10.27 4.63
CA THR A 17 0.04 10.20 3.22
C THR A 17 0.91 9.20 2.47
N ALA A 18 0.32 8.51 1.50
CA ALA A 18 1.06 7.71 0.54
C ALA A 18 0.49 7.93 -0.86
N ALA A 19 1.37 8.01 -1.85
CA ALA A 19 1.06 8.10 -3.26
C ALA A 19 1.41 6.77 -3.94
N LEU A 20 0.42 6.12 -4.54
CA LEU A 20 0.57 4.79 -5.14
C LEU A 20 0.40 4.83 -6.65
N ASP A 21 1.34 4.24 -7.37
CA ASP A 21 1.22 3.90 -8.78
C ASP A 21 0.68 2.47 -8.89
N LEU A 22 -0.64 2.36 -8.98
CA LEU A 22 -1.33 1.08 -9.06
C LEU A 22 -1.07 0.34 -10.38
N SER A 23 -0.61 1.04 -11.42
CA SER A 23 -0.31 0.43 -12.71
C SER A 23 0.97 -0.38 -12.68
N ALA A 24 1.97 0.13 -11.96
CA ALA A 24 3.24 -0.53 -11.73
C ALA A 24 3.30 -1.28 -10.38
N GLY A 25 2.26 -1.18 -9.56
CA GLY A 25 2.20 -1.83 -8.25
C GLY A 25 3.25 -1.31 -7.27
N ARG A 26 3.55 -0.01 -7.28
CA ARG A 26 4.62 0.59 -6.48
C ARG A 26 4.15 1.79 -5.67
N ILE A 27 4.84 2.05 -4.57
CA ILE A 27 4.73 3.29 -3.79
C ILE A 27 5.64 4.33 -4.45
N VAL A 28 5.09 5.50 -4.77
CA VAL A 28 5.82 6.63 -5.37
C VAL A 28 6.38 7.53 -4.29
N SER A 29 5.59 7.79 -3.24
CA SER A 29 6.03 8.48 -2.03
C SER A 29 5.17 8.08 -0.84
N ALA A 30 5.72 8.24 0.36
CA ALA A 30 5.04 8.01 1.63
C ALA A 30 5.62 8.94 2.69
N SER A 31 4.80 9.45 3.60
CA SER A 31 5.27 10.09 4.83
C SER A 31 5.87 9.05 5.79
N GLU A 32 6.61 9.52 6.78
CA GLU A 32 7.49 8.70 7.63
C GLU A 32 6.78 7.53 8.30
N GLU A 33 5.53 7.69 8.73
CA GLU A 33 4.77 6.64 9.42
C GLU A 33 3.69 6.00 8.54
N ALA A 34 3.54 6.45 7.28
CA ALA A 34 2.50 5.95 6.37
C ALA A 34 2.65 4.45 6.07
N TRP A 35 3.87 3.91 6.11
CA TRP A 35 4.14 2.49 5.86
C TRP A 35 3.33 1.55 6.75
N ARG A 36 3.03 1.96 7.99
CA ARG A 36 2.26 1.18 8.99
C ARG A 36 0.83 0.92 8.55
N PHE A 37 0.35 1.72 7.61
CA PHE A 37 -1.00 1.66 7.06
C PHE A 37 -1.03 1.06 5.65
N LEU A 38 0.14 0.77 5.06
CA LEU A 38 0.24 0.13 3.76
C LEU A 38 0.19 -1.39 3.92
N ALA A 39 -0.69 -2.03 3.14
CA ALA A 39 -0.86 -3.46 3.16
C ALA A 39 -1.14 -4.02 1.77
N TRP A 40 -0.61 -5.21 1.50
CA TRP A 40 -0.91 -5.97 0.29
C TRP A 40 -2.18 -6.79 0.49
N ARG A 41 -3.18 -6.57 -0.38
CA ARG A 41 -4.40 -7.37 -0.37
C ARG A 41 -4.21 -8.59 -1.26
N TYR A 42 -4.39 -9.79 -0.69
CA TYR A 42 -4.37 -11.03 -1.44
C TYR A 42 -5.59 -11.90 -1.13
N TYR A 43 -5.96 -12.77 -2.07
CA TYR A 43 -7.01 -13.77 -1.85
C TYR A 43 -6.38 -15.06 -1.35
N ASP A 44 -6.67 -15.42 -0.10
CA ASP A 44 -6.28 -16.68 0.51
C ASP A 44 -7.25 -17.77 0.05
N LYS A 45 -6.82 -18.59 -0.93
CA LYS A 45 -7.66 -19.65 -1.50
C LYS A 45 -8.02 -20.73 -0.48
N GLN A 46 -7.13 -21.00 0.49
CA GLN A 46 -7.35 -22.02 1.50
C GLN A 46 -8.39 -21.56 2.52
N ALA A 47 -8.33 -20.30 2.93
CA ALA A 47 -9.30 -19.71 3.84
C ALA A 47 -10.56 -19.15 3.15
N GLY A 48 -10.60 -19.14 1.81
CA GLY A 48 -11.72 -18.62 1.02
C GLY A 48 -12.02 -17.13 1.24
N ARG A 49 -11.00 -16.31 1.59
CA ARG A 49 -11.21 -14.90 1.94
C ARG A 49 -10.05 -13.98 1.54
N LEU A 50 -10.35 -12.69 1.40
CA LEU A 50 -9.33 -11.66 1.24
C LEU A 50 -8.62 -11.40 2.57
N ARG A 51 -7.30 -11.26 2.50
CA ARG A 51 -6.43 -10.94 3.63
C ARG A 51 -5.52 -9.77 3.28
N LEU A 52 -5.06 -9.09 4.32
CA LEU A 52 -4.09 -8.01 4.23
C LEU A 52 -2.77 -8.50 4.81
N LEU A 53 -1.67 -8.31 4.07
CA LEU A 53 -0.32 -8.50 4.56
C LEU A 53 0.28 -7.12 4.84
N PRO A 54 0.76 -6.86 6.06
CA PRO A 54 1.45 -5.61 6.36
C PRO A 54 2.76 -5.54 5.56
N ALA A 55 3.30 -4.33 5.38
CA ALA A 55 4.49 -4.10 4.55
C ALA A 55 5.71 -4.91 5.05
N GLU A 56 5.84 -5.11 6.35
CA GLU A 56 6.88 -5.87 7.04
C GLU A 56 6.91 -7.36 6.64
N HIS A 57 5.83 -7.87 6.06
CA HIS A 57 5.78 -9.25 5.58
C HIS A 57 6.81 -9.53 4.47
N PHE A 58 7.22 -8.51 3.72
CA PHE A 58 8.12 -8.65 2.57
C PHE A 58 9.59 -8.34 2.89
N GLY A 59 9.93 -8.10 4.16
CA GLY A 59 11.28 -7.83 4.61
C GLY A 59 11.37 -6.64 5.56
N PRO A 60 12.58 -6.36 6.08
CA PRO A 60 12.79 -5.18 6.91
C PRO A 60 12.46 -3.93 6.10
N LEU A 61 11.71 -3.02 6.73
CA LEU A 61 11.42 -1.73 6.14
C LEU A 61 12.70 -0.91 6.06
N PRO A 62 12.81 0.01 5.07
CA PRO A 62 13.92 0.94 5.02
C PRO A 62 14.00 1.70 6.34
N THR A 63 15.07 1.47 7.09
CA THR A 63 15.45 2.36 8.19
C THR A 63 16.18 3.52 7.52
N SER A 64 15.58 4.71 7.64
CA SER A 64 16.12 6.03 7.25
C SER A 64 17.63 6.11 7.04
#